data_AF-A0A557XBY8-F1
#
_entry.id   AF-A0A557XBY8-F1
#
_cell.length_a   1.000
_cell.length_b   1.000
_cell.length_c   1.000
_cell.angle_alpha   90.00
_cell.angle_beta   90.00
_cell.angle_gamma   90.00
#
_symmetry.space_group_name_H-M   'P 1'
#
loop_
_entity.id
_entity.type
_entity.pdbx_description
1 polymer ?
#
loop_
_entity_poly.entity_id
_entity_poly.type
_entity_poly.pdbx_seq_one_letter_code
_entity_poly.pdbx_strand_id
1 'polypeptide(L)'
;MTDTWALDASDGELLIHTGVTGRAARMGHRLTIAMTRWHATVAWAGAEPAGLELVVEADSLEVLRGEGGVKGLSAPEKALARSNALKSLDAG
;
A
#
# COMPACT_ATOMS: atom_id res chain seq x y z
N MET A 1 10.76 -9.47 -29.30
CA MET A 1 11.74 -8.77 -28.47
C MET A 1 11.03 -8.48 -27.16
N THR A 2 11.62 -8.86 -26.04
CA THR A 2 11.08 -8.54 -24.72
C THR A 2 11.92 -7.43 -24.12
N ASP A 3 11.30 -6.27 -23.89
CA ASP A 3 11.97 -5.15 -23.23
C ASP A 3 11.71 -5.21 -21.72
N THR A 4 12.59 -4.61 -20.94
CA THR A 4 12.50 -4.60 -19.48
C THR A 4 12.66 -3.20 -18.95
N TRP A 5 11.69 -2.74 -18.17
CA TRP A 5 11.70 -1.42 -17.53
C TRP A 5 11.84 -1.58 -16.03
N ALA A 6 12.71 -0.77 -15.43
CA ALA A 6 12.80 -0.62 -13.98
C ALA A 6 11.97 0.60 -13.57
N LEU A 7 11.13 0.43 -12.55
CA LEU A 7 10.31 1.50 -11.96
C LEU A 7 10.53 1.57 -10.46
N ASP A 8 10.49 2.78 -9.90
CA ASP A 8 10.56 3.01 -8.46
C ASP A 8 9.60 4.12 -8.00
N ALA A 9 9.74 4.54 -6.73
CA ALA A 9 8.89 5.57 -6.13
C ALA A 9 8.99 6.95 -6.80
N SER A 10 9.97 7.20 -7.67
CA SER A 10 10.05 8.41 -8.49
C SER A 10 9.16 8.36 -9.74
N ASP A 11 8.78 7.15 -10.18
CA ASP A 11 7.92 6.92 -11.35
C ASP A 11 6.43 6.86 -10.99
N GLY A 12 6.09 6.72 -9.71
CA GLY A 12 4.71 6.68 -9.27
C GLY A 12 4.51 6.29 -7.80
N GLU A 13 3.27 5.97 -7.47
CA GLU A 13 2.85 5.62 -6.11
C GLU A 13 2.42 4.15 -6.01
N LEU A 14 2.83 3.48 -4.94
CA LEU A 14 2.28 2.18 -4.56
C LEU A 14 1.35 2.35 -3.36
N LEU A 15 0.05 2.26 -3.61
CA LEU A 15 -0.99 2.46 -2.60
C LEU A 15 -1.73 1.16 -2.30
N ILE A 16 -1.89 0.87 -1.00
CA ILE A 16 -2.76 -0.19 -0.49
C ILE A 16 -4.04 0.44 0.04
N HIS A 17 -5.17 -0.06 -0.45
CA HIS A 17 -6.50 0.34 0.00
C HIS A 17 -7.13 -0.77 0.82
N THR A 18 -7.53 -0.47 2.06
CA THR A 18 -8.20 -1.45 2.91
C THR A 18 -9.72 -1.30 2.85
N GLY A 19 -10.42 -2.43 2.93
CA GLY A 19 -11.87 -2.50 3.03
C GLY A 19 -12.34 -2.74 4.46
N VAL A 20 -13.66 -2.60 4.67
CA VAL A 20 -14.35 -2.97 5.91
C VAL A 20 -15.58 -3.79 5.56
N THR A 21 -15.83 -4.89 6.29
CA THR A 21 -16.95 -5.81 6.03
C THR A 21 -17.63 -6.24 7.34
N GLY A 22 -18.82 -6.83 7.24
CA GLY A 22 -19.57 -7.34 8.39
C GLY A 22 -20.48 -6.30 9.07
N ARG A 23 -21.18 -6.74 10.13
CA ARG A 23 -22.24 -5.95 10.79
C ARG A 23 -21.75 -4.61 11.38
N ALA A 24 -20.46 -4.50 11.69
CA ALA A 24 -19.84 -3.28 12.23
C ALA A 24 -19.06 -2.47 11.19
N ALA A 25 -19.22 -2.73 9.89
CA ALA A 25 -18.45 -2.05 8.83
C ALA A 25 -18.52 -0.51 8.89
N ARG A 26 -19.64 0.07 9.35
CA ARG A 26 -19.79 1.52 9.54
C ARG A 26 -18.86 2.09 10.62
N MET A 27 -18.38 1.26 11.55
CA MET A 27 -17.51 1.68 12.65
C MET A 27 -16.03 1.68 12.27
N GLY A 28 -15.64 0.96 11.21
CA GLY A 28 -14.25 0.84 10.78
C GLY A 28 -13.82 1.92 9.81
N HIS A 29 -12.52 2.19 9.78
CA HIS A 29 -11.88 3.03 8.76
C HIS A 29 -11.38 2.19 7.60
N ARG A 30 -11.63 2.66 6.38
CA ARG A 30 -10.92 2.23 5.16
C ARG A 30 -9.66 3.08 5.04
N LEU A 31 -8.51 2.43 5.02
CA LEU A 31 -7.22 3.10 5.01
C LEU A 31 -6.71 3.25 3.57
N THR A 32 -6.10 4.39 3.28
CA THR A 32 -5.12 4.53 2.20
C THR A 32 -3.74 4.49 2.83
N ILE A 33 -2.93 3.54 2.41
CA ILE A 33 -1.60 3.29 2.92
C ILE A 33 -0.61 3.41 1.74
N ALA A 34 0.44 4.21 1.89
CA ALA A 34 1.52 4.31 0.91
C ALA A 34 2.69 3.40 1.29
N MET A 35 3.21 2.67 0.31
CA MET A 35 4.53 2.04 0.39
C MET A 35 5.53 3.00 -0.26
N THR A 36 6.39 3.63 0.54
CA THR A 36 7.26 4.70 0.05
C THR A 36 8.57 4.20 -0.55
N ARG A 37 8.93 2.93 -0.29
CA ARG A 37 10.12 2.28 -0.86
C ARG A 37 9.74 0.97 -1.52
N TRP A 38 9.82 0.96 -2.84
CA TRP A 38 9.53 -0.19 -3.67
C TRP A 38 10.31 -0.06 -4.99
N HIS A 39 10.57 -1.20 -5.62
CA HIS A 39 11.16 -1.28 -6.95
C HIS A 39 10.44 -2.36 -7.74
N ALA A 40 10.21 -2.11 -9.02
CA ALA A 40 9.56 -3.05 -9.90
C ALA A 40 10.34 -3.25 -11.20
N THR A 41 10.29 -4.47 -11.70
CA THR A 41 10.78 -4.83 -13.04
C THR A 41 9.60 -5.28 -13.88
N VAL A 42 9.30 -4.52 -14.93
CA VAL A 42 8.20 -4.81 -15.86
C VAL A 42 8.78 -5.41 -17.13
N ALA A 43 8.36 -6.62 -17.49
CA ALA A 43 8.68 -7.24 -18.76
C ALA A 43 7.59 -6.89 -19.79
N TRP A 44 7.99 -6.51 -21.00
CA TRP A 44 7.10 -6.11 -22.09
C TRP A 44 7.21 -7.06 -23.28
N ALA A 45 6.10 -7.35 -23.95
CA ALA A 45 6.05 -8.05 -25.23
C ALA A 45 5.52 -7.10 -26.31
N GLY A 46 6.44 -6.39 -26.97
CA GLY A 46 6.06 -5.26 -27.83
C GLY A 46 5.50 -4.12 -27.00
N ALA A 47 4.25 -3.72 -27.24
CA ALA A 47 3.60 -2.61 -26.52
C ALA A 47 2.79 -3.05 -25.29
N GLU A 48 2.72 -4.35 -25.00
CA GLU A 48 1.91 -4.89 -23.90
C GLU A 48 2.79 -5.37 -22.73
N PRO A 49 2.44 -5.04 -21.48
CA PRO A 49 3.13 -5.58 -20.32
C PRO A 49 2.83 -7.08 -20.20
N ALA A 50 3.88 -7.88 -20.13
CA ALA A 50 3.82 -9.34 -20.11
C ALA A 50 4.14 -9.94 -18.71
N GLY A 51 4.80 -9.17 -17.84
CA GLY A 51 5.13 -9.62 -16.49
C GLY A 51 5.59 -8.50 -15.57
N LEU A 52 5.47 -8.73 -14.27
CA LEU A 52 5.86 -7.80 -13.21
C LEU A 52 6.50 -8.56 -12.07
N GLU A 53 7.70 -8.14 -11.67
CA GLU A 53 8.29 -8.45 -10.37
C GLU A 53 8.32 -7.18 -9.54
N LEU A 54 7.81 -7.22 -8.31
CA LEU A 54 7.71 -6.08 -7.41
C LEU A 54 8.29 -6.46 -6.04
N VAL A 55 9.24 -5.67 -5.57
CA VAL A 55 9.81 -5.78 -4.22
C VAL A 55 9.44 -4.52 -3.45
N VAL A 56 8.92 -4.71 -2.24
CA VAL A 56 8.44 -3.62 -1.36
C VAL A 56 9.09 -3.77 0.00
N GLU A 57 9.63 -2.67 0.52
CA GLU A 57 10.12 -2.63 1.90
C GLU A 57 8.93 -2.38 2.84
N ALA A 58 8.52 -3.40 3.59
CA ALA A 58 7.30 -3.36 4.40
C ALA A 58 7.31 -2.26 5.49
N ASP A 59 8.49 -1.92 6.02
CA ASP A 59 8.67 -0.88 7.03
C ASP A 59 8.56 0.55 6.45
N SER A 60 8.55 0.70 5.12
CA SER A 60 8.30 1.96 4.40
C SER A 60 6.84 2.42 4.41
N LEU A 61 5.97 1.64 5.08
CA LEU A 61 4.55 1.86 5.19
C LEU A 61 4.20 3.19 5.88
N GLU A 62 3.34 3.98 5.24
CA GLU A 62 2.74 5.20 5.79
C GLU A 62 1.21 5.20 5.67
N VAL A 63 0.50 5.52 6.76
CA VAL A 63 -0.97 5.65 6.74
C VAL A 63 -1.35 7.08 6.36
N LEU A 64 -1.72 7.30 5.11
CA LEU A 64 -2.04 8.63 4.58
C LEU A 64 -3.36 9.16 5.13
N ARG A 65 -4.42 8.36 5.05
CA ARG A 65 -5.78 8.73 5.48
C ARG A 65 -6.61 7.51 5.85
N GLY A 66 -7.62 7.76 6.68
CA GLY A 66 -8.67 6.79 7.00
C GLY A 66 -10.03 7.42 6.75
N GLU A 67 -10.88 6.73 5.99
CA GLU A 67 -12.23 7.17 5.64
C GLU A 67 -13.29 6.30 6.29
N GLY A 68 -14.45 6.89 6.60
CA GLY A 68 -15.50 6.23 7.38
C GLY A 68 -15.23 6.30 8.88
N GLY A 69 -15.72 5.31 9.62
CA GLY A 69 -15.74 5.35 11.07
C GLY A 69 -16.69 6.41 11.64
N VAL A 70 -16.79 6.46 12.97
CA VAL A 70 -17.65 7.43 13.68
C VAL A 70 -16.99 8.82 13.75
N LYS A 71 -15.66 8.87 13.74
CA LYS A 71 -14.83 10.09 13.77
C LYS A 71 -13.68 9.96 12.76
N GLY A 72 -13.09 11.09 12.37
CA GLY A 72 -11.87 11.08 11.55
C GLY A 72 -10.70 10.38 12.24
N LEU A 73 -9.81 9.79 11.44
CA LEU A 73 -8.64 9.08 11.95
C LEU A 73 -7.55 10.08 12.41
N SER A 74 -7.34 10.16 13.72
CA SER A 74 -6.34 11.06 14.33
C SER A 74 -4.90 10.59 14.12
N ALA A 75 -3.92 11.47 14.36
CA ALA A 75 -2.50 11.12 14.21
C ALA A 75 -2.05 9.95 15.13
N PRO A 76 -2.43 9.89 16.43
CA PRO A 76 -2.12 8.71 17.26
C PRO A 76 -2.75 7.43 16.74
N GLU A 77 -3.98 7.50 16.19
CA GLU A 77 -4.65 6.33 15.62
C GLU A 77 -3.97 5.87 14.32
N LYS A 78 -3.47 6.80 13.48
CA LYS A 78 -2.63 6.46 12.33
C LYS A 78 -1.34 5.75 12.75
N ALA A 79 -0.67 6.21 13.80
CA ALA A 79 0.54 5.56 14.32
C ALA A 79 0.26 4.15 14.83
N LEU A 80 -0.86 3.95 15.55
CA LEU A 80 -1.29 2.63 16.00
C LEU A 80 -1.64 1.71 14.82
N ALA A 81 -2.36 2.23 13.83
CA ALA A 81 -2.68 1.48 12.61
C ALA A 81 -1.41 1.05 11.87
N ARG A 82 -0.41 1.93 11.75
CA ARG A 82 0.91 1.59 11.19
C ARG A 82 1.58 0.46 11.99
N SER A 83 1.65 0.56 13.31
CA SER A 83 2.26 -0.48 14.15
C SER A 83 1.58 -1.84 13.98
N ASN A 84 0.24 -1.85 13.94
CA ASN A 84 -0.52 -3.08 13.74
C ASN A 84 -0.29 -3.67 12.33
N ALA A 85 -0.21 -2.83 11.31
CA ALA A 85 0.08 -3.28 9.95
C ALA A 85 1.47 -3.91 9.86
N LEU A 86 2.51 -3.28 10.44
CA LEU A 86 3.87 -3.83 10.44
C LEU A 86 3.94 -5.20 11.13
N LYS A 87 3.29 -5.35 12.28
CA LYS A 87 3.19 -6.66 12.96
C LYS A 87 2.47 -7.70 12.11
N SER A 88 1.45 -7.31 11.35
CA SER A 88 0.72 -8.23 10.46
C SER A 88 1.54 -8.64 9.24
N LEU A 89 2.59 -7.88 8.91
CA LEU A 89 3.52 -8.12 7.81
C LEU A 89 4.84 -8.72 8.31
N ASP A 90 4.93 -9.13 9.59
CA ASP A 90 6.14 -9.62 10.24
C ASP A 90 7.35 -8.67 10.10
N ALA A 91 7.09 -7.35 10.14
CA ALA A 91 8.05 -6.29 9.87
C ALA A 91 8.24 -5.28 11.03
N GLY A 92 7.91 -5.64 12.28
CA GLY A 92 8.06 -4.75 13.44
C GLY A 92 7.87 -5.39 14.80
#